data_AF-A0A7W1JT63-F1
#
_entry.id   AF-A0A7W1JT63-F1
#
_cell.length_a   1.000
_cell.length_b   1.000
_cell.length_c   1.000
_cell.angle_alpha   90.00
_cell.angle_beta   90.00
_cell.angle_gamma   90.00
#
_symmetry.space_group_name_H-M   'P 1'
#
loop_
_entity.id
_entity.type
_entity.pdbx_description
1 polymer ?
#
loop_
_entity_poly.entity_id
_entity_poly.type
_entity_poly.pdbx_seq_one_letter_code
_entity_poly.pdbx_strand_id
1 'polypeptide(L)'
;MIILLILGGILVAGDFAARAYAESRVKEVLMASLDLERQPDVALGGISFLFSLAAGTVPSATVSATDVTIERVPVERMELLLQEVAFSPRELLRKSGAIHATTGDGSAVLSGEDVTAALRNNDIPVSVRFEAGRAFVSAEPLIGDVAANVSVEDGQIVLRPDVPLLGSLISVRLPPILPGVRYTSVTLENDRAALSFDLTDTTFEF
;
A
#
# COMPACT_ATOMS: atom_id res chain seq x y z
N MET A 1 -39.71 10.05 23.58
CA MET A 1 -39.01 8.82 23.15
C MET A 1 -39.09 8.60 21.63
N ILE A 2 -40.27 8.69 20.99
CA ILE A 2 -40.43 8.47 19.53
C ILE A 2 -39.70 9.51 18.67
N ILE A 3 -39.72 10.79 19.04
CA ILE A 3 -39.00 11.86 18.30
C ILE A 3 -37.49 11.63 18.32
N LEU A 4 -36.91 11.20 19.45
CA LEU A 4 -35.49 10.87 19.56
C LEU A 4 -35.10 9.64 18.72
N LEU A 5 -35.99 8.65 18.60
CA LEU A 5 -35.78 7.47 17.75
C LEU A 5 -35.86 7.82 16.26
N ILE A 6 -36.79 8.69 15.85
CA ILE A 6 -36.89 9.16 14.47
C ILE A 6 -35.70 10.05 14.12
N LEU A 7 -35.32 10.98 15.00
CA LEU A 7 -34.14 11.83 14.81
C LEU A 7 -32.87 10.99 14.75
N GLY A 8 -32.72 10.01 15.66
CA GLY A 8 -31.61 9.06 15.66
C GLY A 8 -31.56 8.21 14.39
N GLY A 9 -32.71 7.72 13.91
CA GLY A 9 -32.80 6.94 12.67
C GLY A 9 -32.43 7.75 11.42
N ILE A 10 -32.87 9.01 11.33
CA ILE A 10 -32.48 9.92 10.24
C ILE A 10 -30.98 10.23 10.31
N LEU A 11 -30.43 10.41 11.52
CA LEU A 11 -29.02 10.72 11.72
C LEU A 11 -28.13 9.53 11.32
N VAL A 12 -28.52 8.31 11.67
CA VAL A 12 -27.83 7.07 11.27
C VAL A 12 -27.91 6.85 9.76
N ALA A 13 -29.09 7.07 9.14
CA ALA A 13 -29.22 6.97 7.69
C ALA A 13 -28.38 8.03 6.96
N GLY A 14 -28.33 9.25 7.51
CA GLY A 14 -27.46 10.32 7.02
C GLY A 14 -25.97 10.01 7.17
N ASP A 15 -25.57 9.36 8.27
CA ASP A 15 -24.18 8.93 8.51
C ASP A 15 -23.71 7.93 7.45
N PHE A 16 -24.54 6.94 7.16
CA PHE A 16 -24.23 5.93 6.15
C PHE A 16 -24.15 6.53 4.74
N ALA A 17 -25.12 7.38 4.37
CA ALA A 17 -25.13 8.04 3.06
C ALA A 17 -23.92 8.98 2.89
N ALA A 18 -23.58 9.75 3.93
CA ALA A 18 -22.41 10.63 3.90
C ALA A 18 -21.11 9.84 3.79
N ARG A 19 -21.01 8.70 4.49
CA ARG A 19 -19.87 7.80 4.39
C ARG A 19 -19.71 7.23 2.99
N ALA A 20 -20.77 6.66 2.42
CA ALA A 20 -20.74 6.11 1.07
C ALA A 20 -20.36 7.18 0.02
N TYR A 21 -20.86 8.40 0.19
CA TYR A 21 -20.48 9.53 -0.66
C TYR A 21 -18.99 9.88 -0.52
N ALA A 22 -18.47 9.94 0.71
CA ALA A 22 -17.07 10.20 0.96
C ALA A 22 -16.16 9.10 0.39
N GLU A 23 -16.50 7.83 0.60
CA GLU A 23 -15.81 6.67 0.02
C GLU A 23 -15.78 6.76 -1.50
N SER A 24 -16.92 7.02 -2.15
CA SER A 24 -16.98 7.21 -3.62
C SER A 24 -16.07 8.33 -4.09
N ARG A 25 -16.00 9.43 -3.34
CA ARG A 25 -15.16 10.57 -3.72
C ARG A 25 -13.67 10.27 -3.54
N VAL A 26 -13.30 9.54 -2.49
CA VAL A 26 -11.92 9.06 -2.29
C VAL A 26 -11.54 8.10 -3.41
N LYS A 27 -12.43 7.19 -3.81
CA LYS A 27 -12.20 6.28 -4.96
C LYS A 27 -11.90 7.07 -6.25
N GLU A 28 -12.65 8.12 -6.54
CA GLU A 28 -12.42 8.99 -7.71
C GLU A 28 -11.08 9.75 -7.64
N VAL A 29 -10.70 10.23 -6.46
CA VAL A 29 -9.41 10.91 -6.27
C VAL A 29 -8.26 9.93 -6.43
N LEU A 30 -8.33 8.74 -5.83
CA LEU A 30 -7.30 7.71 -5.96
C LEU A 30 -7.15 7.24 -7.41
N MET A 31 -8.26 7.07 -8.13
CA MET A 31 -8.25 6.78 -9.57
C MET A 31 -7.44 7.82 -10.36
N ALA A 32 -7.68 9.10 -10.10
CA ALA A 32 -7.03 10.18 -10.85
C ALA A 32 -5.57 10.40 -10.43
N SER A 33 -5.26 10.30 -9.15
CA SER A 33 -3.92 10.56 -8.61
C SER A 33 -2.93 9.42 -8.85
N LEU A 34 -3.42 8.17 -8.88
CA LEU A 34 -2.59 6.97 -9.05
C LEU A 34 -2.74 6.34 -10.45
N ASP A 35 -3.46 7.01 -11.36
CA ASP A 35 -3.74 6.54 -12.73
C ASP A 35 -4.22 5.07 -12.76
N LEU A 36 -5.16 4.74 -11.87
CA LEU A 36 -5.62 3.37 -11.70
C LEU A 36 -6.50 2.95 -12.87
N GLU A 37 -6.21 1.78 -13.43
CA GLU A 37 -7.06 1.21 -14.49
C GLU A 37 -8.41 0.71 -13.94
N ARG A 38 -8.42 0.29 -12.67
CA ARG A 38 -9.59 -0.28 -11.99
C ARG A 38 -9.91 0.50 -10.72
N GLN A 39 -11.20 0.70 -10.48
CA GLN A 39 -11.67 1.43 -9.30
C GLN A 39 -11.24 0.70 -8.02
N PRO A 40 -10.53 1.39 -7.10
CA PRO A 40 -10.16 0.80 -5.82
C PRO A 40 -11.40 0.64 -4.93
N ASP A 41 -11.33 -0.29 -4.00
CA ASP A 41 -12.28 -0.34 -2.88
C ASP A 41 -11.77 0.50 -1.72
N VAL A 42 -12.68 1.21 -1.07
CA VAL A 42 -12.38 2.15 0.01
C VAL A 42 -13.49 2.03 1.04
N ALA A 43 -13.11 1.79 2.28
CA ALA A 43 -14.03 1.72 3.41
C ALA A 43 -13.55 2.65 4.53
N LEU A 44 -14.44 3.51 5.02
CA LEU A 44 -14.17 4.43 6.13
C LEU A 44 -14.84 3.92 7.41
N GLY A 45 -14.04 3.74 8.45
CA GLY A 45 -14.47 3.23 9.74
C GLY A 45 -15.11 4.28 10.65
N GLY A 46 -15.57 3.82 11.81
CA GLY A 46 -16.18 4.64 12.85
C GLY A 46 -17.69 4.48 12.99
N ILE A 47 -18.21 4.72 14.19
CA ILE A 47 -19.63 4.57 14.54
C ILE A 47 -20.46 5.84 14.28
N SER A 48 -19.80 6.98 14.07
CA SER A 48 -20.42 8.28 13.79
C SER A 48 -19.52 9.05 12.82
N PHE A 49 -19.56 8.65 11.55
CA PHE A 49 -18.74 9.20 10.49
C PHE A 49 -18.91 10.72 10.37
N LEU A 50 -20.12 11.26 10.46
CA LEU A 50 -20.38 12.70 10.36
C LEU A 50 -19.70 13.50 11.47
N PHE A 51 -19.72 12.99 12.71
CA PHE A 51 -19.03 13.63 13.82
C PHE A 51 -17.52 13.57 13.63
N SER A 52 -17.01 12.41 13.21
CA SER A 52 -15.59 12.17 12.95
C SER A 52 -15.09 13.11 11.83
N LEU A 53 -15.84 13.20 10.73
CA LEU A 53 -15.58 14.10 9.60
C LEU A 53 -15.54 15.56 10.02
N ALA A 54 -16.49 16.00 10.87
CA ALA A 54 -16.50 17.36 11.40
C ALA A 54 -15.33 17.64 12.35
N ALA A 55 -14.88 16.63 13.10
CA ALA A 55 -13.71 16.68 13.96
C ALA A 55 -12.38 16.60 13.18
N GLY A 56 -12.41 16.31 11.87
CA GLY A 56 -11.20 16.14 11.06
C GLY A 56 -10.47 14.84 11.34
N THR A 57 -11.17 13.81 11.79
CA THR A 57 -10.58 12.50 12.09
C THR A 57 -11.46 11.37 11.58
N VAL A 58 -10.87 10.25 11.22
CA VAL A 58 -11.57 9.00 10.92
C VAL A 58 -10.82 7.87 11.64
N PRO A 59 -11.51 7.02 12.43
CA PRO A 59 -10.84 5.98 13.21
C PRO A 59 -10.01 5.01 12.38
N SER A 60 -10.50 4.65 11.18
CA SER A 60 -9.77 3.79 10.27
C SER A 60 -10.17 4.02 8.82
N ALA A 61 -9.25 3.79 7.89
CA ALA A 61 -9.52 3.77 6.45
C ALA A 61 -8.89 2.52 5.84
N THR A 62 -9.68 1.74 5.12
CA THR A 62 -9.20 0.60 4.35
C THR A 62 -9.22 0.94 2.89
N VAL A 63 -8.13 0.67 2.18
CA VAL A 63 -8.00 0.83 0.73
C VAL A 63 -7.55 -0.50 0.14
N SER A 64 -8.21 -0.95 -0.91
CA SER A 64 -7.82 -2.14 -1.67
C SER A 64 -7.77 -1.77 -3.15
N ALA A 65 -6.64 -2.05 -3.79
CA ALA A 65 -6.41 -1.72 -5.18
C ALA A 65 -5.74 -2.89 -5.91
N THR A 66 -5.90 -2.93 -7.22
CA THR A 66 -5.31 -3.94 -8.10
C THR A 66 -4.75 -3.28 -9.34
N ASP A 67 -3.65 -3.79 -9.86
CA ASP A 67 -2.90 -3.24 -10.99
C ASP A 67 -2.61 -1.73 -10.81
N VAL A 68 -1.91 -1.44 -9.71
CA VAL A 68 -1.63 -0.08 -9.23
C VAL A 68 -0.14 0.20 -9.42
N THR A 69 0.21 1.41 -9.86
CA THR A 69 1.62 1.87 -9.90
C THR A 69 1.85 2.88 -8.79
N ILE A 70 2.81 2.63 -7.91
CA ILE A 70 3.16 3.50 -6.77
C ILE A 70 4.62 3.84 -6.88
N GLU A 71 4.97 5.13 -6.97
CA GLU A 71 6.38 5.56 -7.07
C GLU A 71 7.15 4.85 -8.22
N ARG A 72 6.44 4.59 -9.34
CA ARG A 72 6.92 3.84 -10.51
C ARG A 72 7.14 2.34 -10.26
N VAL A 73 6.64 1.80 -9.17
CA VAL A 73 6.63 0.36 -8.88
C VAL A 73 5.24 -0.18 -9.21
N PRO A 74 5.09 -1.02 -10.25
CA PRO A 74 3.84 -1.72 -10.49
C PRO A 74 3.59 -2.73 -9.36
N VAL A 75 2.34 -2.84 -8.94
CA VAL A 75 1.88 -3.70 -7.87
C VAL A 75 0.57 -4.33 -8.32
N GLU A 76 0.54 -5.67 -8.40
CA GLU A 76 -0.65 -6.41 -8.85
C GLU A 76 -1.83 -6.24 -7.88
N ARG A 77 -1.56 -6.27 -6.58
CA ARG A 77 -2.59 -6.09 -5.54
C ARG A 77 -1.99 -5.38 -4.34
N MET A 78 -2.74 -4.42 -3.82
CA MET A 78 -2.41 -3.75 -2.56
C MET A 78 -3.64 -3.70 -1.66
N GLU A 79 -3.42 -4.00 -0.38
CA GLU A 79 -4.38 -3.74 0.68
C GLU A 79 -3.70 -2.90 1.76
N LEU A 80 -4.39 -1.86 2.20
CA LEU A 80 -3.88 -0.90 3.18
C LEU A 80 -4.96 -0.61 4.21
N LEU A 81 -4.62 -0.76 5.49
CA LEU A 81 -5.42 -0.35 6.62
C LEU A 81 -4.67 0.79 7.33
N LEU A 82 -5.30 1.96 7.39
CA LEU A 82 -4.82 3.10 8.16
C LEU A 82 -5.66 3.24 9.42
N GLN A 83 -5.02 3.62 10.53
CA GLN A 83 -5.66 3.87 11.81
C GLN A 83 -5.38 5.29 12.28
N GLU A 84 -6.35 5.88 12.97
CA GLU A 84 -6.28 7.25 13.52
C GLU A 84 -5.95 8.28 12.44
N VAL A 85 -6.77 8.28 11.39
CA VAL A 85 -6.57 9.12 10.22
C VAL A 85 -7.04 10.55 10.52
N ALA A 86 -6.13 11.51 10.54
CA ALA A 86 -6.41 12.93 10.74
C ALA A 86 -6.30 13.72 9.42
N PHE A 87 -7.14 14.72 9.26
CA PHE A 87 -7.13 15.63 8.11
C PHE A 87 -7.75 16.97 8.49
N SER A 88 -7.52 18.00 7.67
CA SER A 88 -8.20 19.29 7.82
C SER A 88 -9.47 19.34 6.97
N PRO A 89 -10.68 19.44 7.57
CA PRO A 89 -11.92 19.55 6.79
C PRO A 89 -11.94 20.76 5.85
N ARG A 90 -11.27 21.85 6.24
CA ARG A 90 -11.17 23.08 5.42
C ARG A 90 -10.33 22.86 4.17
N GLU A 91 -9.28 22.05 4.27
CA GLU A 91 -8.38 21.70 3.18
C GLU A 91 -9.04 20.72 2.21
N LEU A 92 -9.77 19.74 2.75
CA LEU A 92 -10.62 18.85 1.96
C LEU A 92 -11.62 19.60 1.08
N LEU A 93 -12.26 20.66 1.61
CA LEU A 93 -13.16 21.52 0.84
C LEU A 93 -12.45 22.29 -0.29
N ARG A 94 -11.15 22.57 -0.13
CA ARG A 94 -10.30 23.23 -1.12
C ARG A 94 -9.66 22.28 -2.12
N LYS A 95 -9.88 20.96 -1.98
CA LYS A 95 -9.27 19.89 -2.80
C LYS A 95 -7.74 19.95 -2.77
N SER A 96 -7.18 20.27 -1.61
CA SER A 96 -5.75 20.32 -1.39
C SER A 96 -5.50 20.07 0.09
N GLY A 97 -4.54 19.24 0.47
CA GLY A 97 -4.16 19.12 1.87
C GLY A 97 -3.35 17.87 2.17
N ALA A 98 -3.28 17.55 3.46
CA ALA A 98 -2.60 16.38 3.95
C ALA A 98 -3.55 15.49 4.77
N ILE A 99 -3.42 14.17 4.57
CA ILE A 99 -3.97 13.15 5.45
C ILE A 99 -2.81 12.58 6.25
N HIS A 100 -2.98 12.54 7.57
CA HIS A 100 -2.02 11.96 8.49
C HIS A 100 -2.59 10.68 9.08
N ALA A 101 -1.81 9.60 9.10
CA ALA A 101 -2.16 8.35 9.78
C ALA A 101 -1.10 8.01 10.82
N THR A 102 -1.54 7.77 12.05
CA THR A 102 -0.63 7.46 13.16
C THR A 102 -0.01 6.09 12.98
N THR A 103 -0.81 5.09 12.58
CA THR A 103 -0.34 3.75 12.25
C THR A 103 -1.06 3.22 11.02
N GLY A 104 -0.47 2.21 10.38
CA GLY A 104 -1.14 1.45 9.36
C GLY A 104 -0.47 0.10 9.15
N ASP A 105 -1.23 -0.80 8.55
CA ASP A 105 -0.81 -2.15 8.19
C ASP A 105 -1.16 -2.34 6.72
N GLY A 106 -0.32 -3.02 5.97
CA GLY A 106 -0.58 -3.24 4.57
C GLY A 106 0.05 -4.51 4.01
N SER A 107 -0.46 -4.91 2.86
CA SER A 107 0.10 -5.97 2.06
C SER A 107 0.17 -5.58 0.60
N ALA A 108 1.18 -6.10 -0.09
CA ALA A 108 1.37 -5.91 -1.53
C ALA A 108 1.74 -7.24 -2.18
N VAL A 109 1.17 -7.53 -3.34
CA VAL A 109 1.52 -8.69 -4.16
C VAL A 109 2.23 -8.19 -5.41
N LEU A 110 3.42 -8.74 -5.66
CA LEU A 110 4.27 -8.38 -6.80
C LEU A 110 4.67 -9.63 -7.58
N SER A 111 4.72 -9.51 -8.90
CA SER A 111 5.38 -10.46 -9.79
C SER A 111 6.90 -10.25 -9.82
N GLY A 112 7.65 -11.21 -10.39
CA GLY A 112 9.06 -11.00 -10.67
C GLY A 112 9.31 -9.84 -11.64
N GLU A 113 8.40 -9.63 -12.58
CA GLU A 113 8.44 -8.50 -13.51
C GLU A 113 8.29 -7.17 -12.78
N ASP A 114 7.38 -7.11 -11.80
CA ASP A 114 7.16 -5.91 -10.98
C ASP A 114 8.40 -5.54 -10.16
N VAL A 115 9.01 -6.55 -9.52
CA VAL A 115 10.26 -6.37 -8.77
C VAL A 115 11.41 -5.96 -9.69
N THR A 116 11.49 -6.55 -10.89
CA THR A 116 12.48 -6.16 -11.91
C THR A 116 12.29 -4.71 -12.35
N ALA A 117 11.04 -4.28 -12.58
CA ALA A 117 10.72 -2.91 -12.93
C ALA A 117 11.12 -1.94 -11.80
N ALA A 118 10.79 -2.28 -10.55
CA ALA A 118 11.17 -1.49 -9.38
C ALA A 118 12.70 -1.30 -9.27
N LEU A 119 13.47 -2.37 -9.48
CA LEU A 119 14.93 -2.33 -9.45
C LEU A 119 15.51 -1.47 -10.57
N ARG A 120 15.04 -1.67 -11.81
CA ARG A 120 15.50 -0.90 -12.98
C ARG A 120 15.17 0.58 -12.86
N ASN A 121 13.99 0.91 -12.31
CA ASN A 121 13.58 2.29 -12.04
C ASN A 121 14.45 2.97 -10.98
N ASN A 122 15.29 2.22 -10.27
CA ASN A 122 16.27 2.73 -9.31
C ASN A 122 17.71 2.44 -9.76
N ASP A 123 17.93 2.29 -11.07
CA ASP A 123 19.25 2.09 -11.70
C ASP A 123 19.98 0.83 -11.21
N ILE A 124 19.25 -0.17 -10.73
CA ILE A 124 19.78 -1.47 -10.35
C ILE A 124 19.55 -2.44 -11.52
N PRO A 125 20.60 -2.83 -12.28
CA PRO A 125 20.47 -3.64 -13.50
C PRO A 125 20.32 -5.13 -13.19
N VAL A 126 19.32 -5.46 -12.37
CA VAL A 126 19.02 -6.81 -11.88
C VAL A 126 17.62 -7.19 -12.32
N SER A 127 17.47 -8.40 -12.84
CA SER A 127 16.18 -8.99 -13.16
C SER A 127 15.85 -10.10 -12.16
N VAL A 128 14.59 -10.16 -11.76
CA VAL A 128 14.07 -11.09 -10.77
C VAL A 128 12.93 -11.88 -11.41
N ARG A 129 12.91 -13.19 -11.14
CA ARG A 129 11.84 -14.08 -11.55
C ARG A 129 11.45 -14.95 -10.36
N PHE A 130 10.15 -15.13 -10.17
CA PHE A 130 9.63 -16.08 -9.18
C PHE A 130 9.13 -17.32 -9.90
N GLU A 131 9.54 -18.49 -9.43
CA GLU A 131 9.09 -19.76 -9.96
C GLU A 131 9.09 -20.82 -8.85
N ALA A 132 7.98 -21.56 -8.75
CA ALA A 132 7.83 -22.64 -7.78
C ALA A 132 8.18 -22.23 -6.33
N GLY A 133 7.83 -21.00 -5.93
CA GLY A 133 8.09 -20.48 -4.58
C GLY A 133 9.55 -20.11 -4.32
N ARG A 134 10.37 -19.97 -5.36
CA ARG A 134 11.76 -19.50 -5.26
C ARG A 134 11.98 -18.27 -6.11
N ALA A 135 12.90 -17.41 -5.66
CA ALA A 135 13.39 -16.29 -6.46
C ALA A 135 14.62 -16.70 -7.25
N PHE A 136 14.71 -16.20 -8.46
CA PHE A 136 15.85 -16.32 -9.35
C PHE A 136 16.27 -14.91 -9.75
N VAL A 137 17.56 -14.66 -9.66
CA VAL A 137 18.16 -13.36 -9.94
C VAL A 137 19.12 -13.50 -11.11
N SER A 138 19.03 -12.55 -12.03
CA SER A 138 19.90 -12.44 -13.21
C SER A 138 20.49 -11.03 -13.27
N ALA A 139 21.80 -10.93 -13.34
CA ALA A 139 22.53 -9.66 -13.35
C ALA A 139 23.87 -9.85 -14.05
N GLU A 140 24.39 -8.84 -14.76
CA GLU A 140 25.75 -8.93 -15.30
C GLU A 140 26.79 -8.77 -14.16
N PRO A 141 27.87 -9.57 -14.12
CA PRO A 141 28.34 -10.53 -15.13
C PRO A 141 27.92 -11.99 -14.89
N LEU A 142 26.85 -12.26 -14.12
CA LEU A 142 26.39 -13.62 -13.86
C LEU A 142 26.01 -14.32 -15.18
N ILE A 143 26.38 -15.59 -15.30
CA ILE A 143 25.97 -16.42 -16.43
C ILE A 143 24.69 -17.16 -16.02
N GLY A 144 23.55 -16.65 -16.49
CA GLY A 144 22.24 -17.26 -16.27
C GLY A 144 21.57 -16.85 -14.95
N ASP A 145 20.48 -17.55 -14.64
CA ASP A 145 19.66 -17.30 -13.46
C ASP A 145 20.21 -18.03 -12.24
N VAL A 146 20.34 -17.30 -11.14
CA VAL A 146 20.83 -17.83 -9.87
C VAL A 146 19.71 -17.80 -8.85
N ALA A 147 19.47 -18.92 -8.17
CA ALA A 147 18.50 -18.96 -7.08
C ALA A 147 18.89 -17.97 -5.98
N ALA A 148 17.92 -17.30 -5.39
CA ALA A 148 18.12 -16.34 -4.32
C ALA A 148 17.11 -16.54 -3.19
N ASN A 149 17.58 -16.33 -1.97
CA ASN A 149 16.72 -16.19 -0.81
C ASN A 149 16.20 -14.76 -0.74
N VAL A 150 14.90 -14.65 -0.48
CA VAL A 150 14.24 -13.37 -0.22
C VAL A 150 13.93 -13.31 1.27
N SER A 151 14.36 -12.22 1.91
CA SER A 151 14.22 -12.05 3.36
C SER A 151 13.93 -10.59 3.70
N VAL A 152 13.40 -10.33 4.89
CA VAL A 152 13.25 -8.98 5.43
C VAL A 152 14.37 -8.73 6.44
N GLU A 153 15.12 -7.65 6.25
CA GLU A 153 16.16 -7.21 7.18
C GLU A 153 16.11 -5.71 7.37
N ASP A 154 16.19 -5.26 8.62
CA ASP A 154 16.10 -3.84 8.99
C ASP A 154 14.88 -3.12 8.37
N GLY A 155 13.77 -3.85 8.20
CA GLY A 155 12.55 -3.31 7.59
C GLY A 155 12.59 -3.18 6.06
N GLN A 156 13.58 -3.79 5.39
CA GLN A 156 13.76 -3.75 3.94
C GLN A 156 13.78 -5.17 3.36
N ILE A 157 13.31 -5.32 2.12
CA ILE A 157 13.43 -6.60 1.41
C ILE A 157 14.86 -6.75 0.88
N VAL A 158 15.48 -7.88 1.20
CA VAL A 158 16.83 -8.24 0.78
C VAL A 158 16.78 -9.52 -0.04
N LEU A 159 17.29 -9.43 -1.28
CA LEU A 159 17.54 -10.60 -2.13
C LEU A 159 19.00 -11.02 -2.00
N ARG A 160 19.24 -12.29 -1.66
CA ARG A 160 20.58 -12.87 -1.53
C ARG A 160 20.73 -14.12 -2.40
N PRO A 161 21.61 -14.09 -3.42
CA PRO A 161 21.89 -15.27 -4.22
C PRO A 161 22.46 -16.45 -3.40
N ASP A 162 22.03 -17.67 -3.73
CA ASP A 162 22.44 -18.96 -3.15
C ASP A 162 23.85 -19.40 -3.63
N VAL A 163 24.75 -18.45 -3.83
CA VAL A 163 26.14 -18.72 -4.25
C VAL A 163 27.07 -18.17 -3.18
N PRO A 164 27.79 -19.03 -2.42
CA PRO A 164 28.61 -18.60 -1.29
C PRO A 164 29.66 -17.52 -1.61
N LEU A 165 30.15 -17.49 -2.85
CA LEU A 165 31.15 -16.52 -3.31
C LEU A 165 30.54 -15.18 -3.76
N LEU A 166 29.23 -15.11 -3.99
CA LEU A 166 28.53 -13.93 -4.54
C LEU A 166 27.43 -13.39 -3.60
N GLY A 167 26.96 -14.18 -2.63
CA GLY A 167 25.84 -13.84 -1.75
C GLY A 167 26.08 -12.61 -0.87
N SER A 168 27.34 -12.29 -0.55
CA SER A 168 27.72 -11.06 0.15
C SER A 168 27.96 -9.86 -0.79
N LEU A 169 28.20 -10.11 -2.08
CA LEU A 169 28.50 -9.08 -3.08
C LEU A 169 27.27 -8.56 -3.80
N ILE A 170 26.18 -9.35 -3.87
CA ILE A 170 24.96 -9.07 -4.64
C ILE A 170 23.75 -9.07 -3.70
N SER A 171 23.89 -8.45 -2.53
CA SER A 171 22.74 -8.18 -1.66
C SER A 171 22.01 -6.96 -2.22
N VAL A 172 20.84 -7.17 -2.80
CA VAL A 172 20.03 -6.08 -3.34
C VAL A 172 18.94 -5.73 -2.34
N ARG A 173 18.90 -4.46 -1.91
CA ARG A 173 17.80 -3.94 -1.11
C ARG A 173 16.73 -3.38 -2.03
N LEU A 174 15.49 -3.83 -1.88
CA LEU A 174 14.38 -3.21 -2.61
C LEU A 174 14.09 -1.82 -2.02
N PRO A 175 13.83 -0.81 -2.87
CA PRO A 175 13.38 0.48 -2.41
C PRO A 175 12.01 0.34 -1.72
N PRO A 176 11.69 1.23 -0.75
CA PRO A 176 10.36 1.26 -0.16
C PRO A 176 9.32 1.64 -1.23
N ILE A 177 8.19 0.94 -1.26
CA ILE A 177 7.08 1.23 -2.18
C ILE A 177 6.32 2.49 -1.75
N LEU A 178 6.23 2.76 -0.45
CA LEU A 178 5.60 3.97 0.10
C LEU A 178 6.52 4.65 1.14
N PRO A 179 6.43 5.98 1.31
CA PRO A 179 7.08 6.68 2.41
C PRO A 179 6.66 6.11 3.78
N GLY A 180 7.60 5.96 4.71
CA GLY A 180 7.31 5.46 6.06
C GLY A 180 7.05 3.96 6.17
N VAL A 181 7.20 3.19 5.08
CA VAL A 181 7.05 1.73 5.09
C VAL A 181 8.19 1.05 5.82
N ARG A 182 7.81 0.11 6.68
CA ARG A 182 8.69 -0.93 7.20
C ARG A 182 8.15 -2.29 6.81
N TYR A 183 8.85 -3.02 5.95
CA TYR A 183 8.47 -4.39 5.64
C TYR A 183 8.63 -5.29 6.87
N THR A 184 7.68 -6.20 7.06
CA THR A 184 7.63 -7.14 8.19
C THR A 184 7.83 -8.58 7.74
N SER A 185 7.28 -8.93 6.57
CA SER A 185 7.46 -10.26 5.99
C SER A 185 7.41 -10.24 4.47
N VAL A 186 8.02 -11.27 3.89
CA VAL A 186 7.93 -11.60 2.48
C VAL A 186 7.73 -13.11 2.35
N THR A 187 6.72 -13.50 1.58
CA THR A 187 6.41 -14.89 1.27
C THR A 187 6.37 -15.05 -0.23
N LEU A 188 7.04 -16.07 -0.76
CA LEU A 188 6.97 -16.43 -2.17
C LEU A 188 5.91 -17.50 -2.36
N GLU A 189 4.88 -17.18 -3.12
CA GLU A 189 3.81 -18.10 -3.48
C GLU A 189 3.78 -18.27 -4.99
N ASN A 190 4.14 -19.46 -5.48
CA ASN A 190 4.23 -19.78 -6.89
C ASN A 190 5.15 -18.81 -7.67
N ASP A 191 4.56 -17.88 -8.42
CA ASP A 191 5.17 -16.86 -9.27
C ASP A 191 5.04 -15.44 -8.69
N ARG A 192 4.61 -15.30 -7.44
CA ARG A 192 4.37 -14.02 -6.76
C ARG A 192 5.12 -13.89 -5.45
N ALA A 193 5.43 -12.65 -5.08
CA ALA A 193 5.89 -12.26 -3.76
C ALA A 193 4.78 -11.49 -3.04
N ALA A 194 4.31 -12.04 -1.92
CA ALA A 194 3.42 -11.37 -0.99
C ALA A 194 4.26 -10.68 0.08
N LEU A 195 4.18 -9.35 0.13
CA LEU A 195 4.83 -8.51 1.13
C LEU A 195 3.81 -8.08 2.18
N SER A 196 4.24 -8.01 3.44
CA SER A 196 3.52 -7.32 4.50
C SER A 196 4.38 -6.19 5.04
N PHE A 197 3.74 -5.10 5.45
CA PHE A 197 4.42 -3.94 5.96
C PHE A 197 3.58 -3.17 6.98
N ASP A 198 4.27 -2.44 7.84
CA ASP A 198 3.68 -1.47 8.75
C ASP A 198 4.02 -0.06 8.27
N LEU A 199 3.14 0.88 8.61
CA LEU A 199 3.34 2.31 8.49
C LEU A 199 3.29 2.93 9.88
N THR A 200 4.12 3.93 10.11
CA THR A 200 4.07 4.73 11.33
C THR A 200 4.23 6.20 10.96
N ASP A 201 3.40 7.05 11.55
CA ASP A 201 3.50 8.50 11.44
C ASP A 201 3.57 8.99 9.97
N THR A 202 2.66 8.47 9.14
CA THR A 202 2.71 8.67 7.68
C THR A 202 1.79 9.80 7.25
N THR A 203 2.26 10.63 6.32
CA THR A 203 1.49 11.75 5.74
C THR A 203 1.37 11.58 4.24
N PHE A 204 0.15 11.73 3.72
CA PHE A 204 -0.16 11.68 2.29
C PHE A 204 -0.70 13.04 1.85
N GLU A 205 -0.05 13.65 0.85
CA GLU A 205 -0.50 14.90 0.25
C GLU A 205 -1.39 14.63 -0.97
N PHE A 206 -2.39 15.48 -1.19
CA PHE A 206 -3.34 15.38 -2.30
C PHE A 206 -3.88 16.74 -2.73
#